data_AF-A0A239D5G0-F1
#
_entry.id   AF-A0A239D5G0-F1
#
_cell.length_a   1.000
_cell.length_b   1.000
_cell.length_c   1.000
_cell.angle_alpha   90.00
_cell.angle_beta   90.00
_cell.angle_gamma   90.00
#
_symmetry.space_group_name_H-M   'P 1'
#
loop_
_entity.id
_entity.type
_entity.pdbx_description
1 polymer ?
#
loop_
_entity_poly.entity_id
_entity_poly.type
_entity_poly.pdbx_seq_one_letter_code
_entity_poly.pdbx_strand_id
1 'polypeptide(L)' 'MTEQFPHGDWPNEDMLTEFGVSREGFVTRFREILMQYPPTGLADADVELLLEACS' A
#
# COMPACT_ATOMS: atom_id res chain seq x y z
N MET A 1 -12.94 21.39 3.49
CA MET A 1 -11.51 21.07 3.51
C MET A 1 -11.30 20.00 2.46
N THR A 2 -10.54 20.28 1.41
CA THR A 2 -10.08 19.23 0.49
C THR A 2 -9.02 18.44 1.23
N GLU A 3 -9.34 17.20 1.58
CA GLU A 3 -8.39 16.19 2.05
C GLU A 3 -7.48 15.84 0.87
N GLN A 4 -6.62 16.78 0.51
CA GLN A 4 -5.66 16.60 -0.57
C GLN A 4 -4.58 15.67 -0.03
N PHE A 5 -4.60 14.43 -0.52
CA PHE A 5 -3.55 13.45 -0.25
C PHE A 5 -2.20 14.12 -0.53
N PRO A 6 -1.24 14.09 0.40
CA PRO A 6 0.01 14.83 0.25
C PRO A 6 0.71 14.38 -1.05
N HIS A 7 0.93 15.33 -1.96
CA HIS A 7 1.65 15.13 -3.22
C HIS A 7 3.17 15.10 -3.03
N GLY A 8 3.65 14.56 -1.91
CA GLY A 8 5.07 14.18 -1.75
C GLY A 8 5.30 12.80 -2.36
N ASP A 9 6.56 12.44 -2.62
CA ASP A 9 6.94 11.07 -2.99
C ASP A 9 6.28 10.07 -2.03
N TRP A 10 5.25 9.39 -2.55
CA TRP A 10 4.32 8.55 -1.82
C TRP A 10 5.00 7.39 -1.08
N PRO A 11 4.29 6.78 -0.12
CA PRO A 11 4.62 6.90 1.29
C PRO A 11 6.09 6.50 1.56
N ASN A 12 6.91 7.48 1.91
CA ASN A 12 8.21 7.17 2.48
C ASN A 12 8.04 6.53 3.87
N GLU A 13 9.09 5.88 4.36
CA GLU A 13 9.07 5.21 5.66
C GLU A 13 8.73 6.18 6.81
N ASP A 14 9.10 7.46 6.67
CA ASP A 14 8.78 8.53 7.62
C ASP A 14 7.27 8.74 7.72
N MET A 15 6.54 8.78 6.59
CA MET A 15 5.10 8.99 6.57
C MET A 15 4.35 7.83 7.21
N LEU A 16 4.73 6.57 6.93
CA LEU A 16 4.11 5.42 7.61
C LEU A 16 4.35 5.48 9.13
N THR A 17 5.57 5.85 9.53
CA THR A 17 5.94 6.01 10.94
C THR A 17 5.15 7.13 11.63
N GLU A 18 4.89 8.25 10.94
CA GLU A 18 4.05 9.36 11.45
C GLU A 18 2.62 8.92 11.75
N PHE A 19 2.07 8.00 10.95
CA PHE A 19 0.76 7.39 11.20
C PHE A 19 0.80 6.23 12.22
N GLY A 20 1.96 5.91 12.79
CA GLY A 20 2.15 4.78 13.69
C GLY A 20 2.03 3.42 13.01
N VAL A 21 2.21 3.38 11.68
CA VAL A 21 2.08 2.19 10.84
C VAL A 21 3.48 1.70 10.48
N SER A 22 3.79 0.43 10.76
CA SER A 22 5.02 -0.19 10.25
C SER A 22 4.86 -0.54 8.77
N ARG A 23 5.95 -0.50 8.00
CA ARG A 23 5.96 -0.98 6.60
C ARG A 23 5.43 -2.42 6.51
N GLU A 24 5.87 -3.31 7.40
CA GLU A 24 5.38 -4.70 7.47
C GLU A 24 3.86 -4.77 7.69
N GLY A 25 3.32 -3.96 8.61
CA GLY A 25 1.89 -3.90 8.90
C GLY A 25 1.08 -3.35 7.72
N PHE A 26 1.62 -2.35 7.03
CA PHE A 26 1.03 -1.81 5.80
C PHE A 26 0.97 -2.88 4.69
N VAL A 27 2.09 -3.53 4.37
CA VAL A 27 2.16 -4.58 3.34
C VAL A 27 1.23 -5.74 3.67
N THR A 28 1.16 -6.13 4.95
CA THR A 28 0.26 -7.20 5.41
C THR A 28 -1.20 -6.84 5.16
N ARG A 29 -1.64 -5.64 5.56
CA ARG A 29 -3.03 -5.20 5.31
C ARG A 29 -3.32 -5.01 3.82
N PHE A 30 -2.34 -4.51 3.07
CA PHE A 30 -2.50 -4.33 1.63
C PHE A 30 -2.72 -5.67 0.92
N ARG A 31 -1.93 -6.70 1.27
CA ARG A 31 -2.11 -8.07 0.77
C ARG A 31 -3.51 -8.62 1.07
N GLU A 32 -3.99 -8.46 2.30
CA GLU A 32 -5.32 -8.92 2.70
C GLU A 32 -6.43 -8.25 1.89
N ILE A 33 -6.35 -6.93 1.67
CA ILE A 33 -7.32 -6.19 0.87
C ILE A 33 -7.35 -6.69 -0.57
N LEU A 34 -6.17 -6.90 -1.19
CA LEU A 34 -6.08 -7.41 -2.56
C LEU A 34 -6.65 -8.83 -2.69
N MET A 35 -6.50 -9.68 -1.68
CA MET A 35 -7.10 -11.01 -1.68
C MET A 35 -8.61 -10.99 -1.43
N GLN A 36 -9.09 -10.09 -0.57
CA GLN A 36 -10.51 -9.99 -0.22
C GLN A 36 -11.33 -9.32 -1.32
N TYR A 37 -10.74 -8.36 -2.02
CA TYR A 37 -11.35 -7.59 -3.10
C TYR A 37 -10.41 -7.57 -4.30
N PRO A 38 -10.27 -8.70 -5.03
CA PRO A 38 -9.35 -8.79 -6.15
C PRO A 38 -9.71 -7.74 -7.21
N PRO A 39 -8.80 -6.80 -7.51
CA PRO A 39 -9.07 -5.77 -8.48
C PRO A 39 -9.26 -6.37 -9.86
N THR A 40 -10.30 -5.91 -10.56
CA THR A 40 -10.63 -6.43 -11.89
C THR A 40 -9.58 -5.96 -12.89
N GLY A 41 -8.91 -6.90 -13.55
CA GLY A 41 -7.89 -6.59 -14.55
C GLY A 41 -6.46 -6.49 -14.00
N LEU A 42 -6.22 -6.82 -12.74
CA LEU A 42 -4.89 -7.03 -12.18
C LEU A 42 -4.61 -8.55 -12.15
N ALA A 43 -3.52 -9.00 -12.77
CA ALA A 43 -3.16 -10.41 -12.69
C ALA A 43 -2.50 -10.73 -11.34
N ASP A 44 -2.53 -12.00 -10.93
CA ASP A 44 -1.88 -12.45 -9.70
C ASP A 44 -0.38 -12.09 -9.68
N ALA A 45 0.30 -12.16 -10.84
CA ALA A 45 1.70 -11.77 -10.97
C ALA A 45 1.92 -10.25 -10.76
N ASP A 46 0.96 -9.42 -11.18
CA ASP A 46 1.03 -7.97 -10.96
C ASP A 46 0.81 -7.64 -9.47
N VAL A 47 -0.03 -8.42 -8.78
CA VAL A 47 -0.22 -8.33 -7.33
C VAL A 47 1.09 -8.66 -6.60
N GLU A 48 1.80 -9.72 -7.01
CA GLU A 48 3.10 -10.07 -6.41
C GLU A 48 4.13 -8.95 -6.60
N LEU A 49 4.23 -8.39 -7.81
CA LEU A 49 5.13 -7.26 -8.10
C LEU A 49 4.80 -6.02 -7.27
N LEU A 50 3.51 -5.73 -7.07
CA LEU A 50 3.06 -4.62 -6.22
C LEU A 50 3.42 -4.82 -4.75
N LEU A 51 3.30 -6.05 -4.25
CA LEU A 51 3.67 -6.39 -2.88
C LEU A 51 5.19 -6.31 -2.68
N GLU A 52 5.98 -6.79 -3.64
CA GLU A 52 7.46 -6.67 -3.62
C GLU A 52 7.91 -5.21 -3.65
N ALA A 53 7.25 -4.35 -4.42
CA ALA A 53 7.58 -2.92 -4.47
C ALA A 53 7.28 -2.19 -3.15
N CYS A 54 6.42 -2.77 -2.31
CA CYS A 54 6.01 -2.17 -1.03
C CYS A 54 6.78 -2.72 0.19
N SER A 55 7.47 -3.86 0.05
CA SER A 55 8.28 -4.52 1.09
C SER A 55 9.71 -3.99 1.14
#